data_AF-W5P3Z3-F1
#
_entry.id   AF-W5P3Z3-F1
#
_cell.length_a   1.000
_cell.length_b   1.000
_cell.length_c   1.000
_cell.angle_alpha   90.00
_cell.angle_beta   90.00
_cell.angle_gamma   90.00
#
_symmetry.space_group_name_H-M   'P 1'
#
loop_
_entity.id
_entity.type
_entity.pdbx_description
1 polymer ?
#
loop_
_entity_poly.entity_id
_entity_poly.type
_entity_poly.pdbx_seq_one_letter_code
_entity_poly.pdbx_strand_id
1 'polypeptide(L)'
;MQLPLLLMAFLLPPGLGHEEIIGGHEAKPHSRPYMALVQHLGENGWKRCGGVLIQKDFVLTAAHCRGSPQGDSGGPLVCKKVVHGTFSYGKANGIPPRIFTQVSHFLPWIKRTMKQL
;
A
#
# COMPACT_ATOMS: atom_id res chain seq x y z
N MET A 1 -7.83 -36.60 -18.99
CA MET A 1 -8.26 -35.38 -19.73
C MET A 1 -8.23 -34.15 -18.82
N GLN A 2 -7.05 -33.63 -18.45
CA GLN A 2 -6.90 -32.31 -17.76
C GLN A 2 -5.62 -31.58 -18.19
N LEU A 3 -4.90 -32.08 -19.20
CA LEU A 3 -3.72 -31.44 -19.75
C LEU A 3 -3.97 -30.08 -20.43
N PRO A 4 -5.13 -29.77 -21.06
CA PRO A 4 -5.30 -28.49 -21.74
C PRO A 4 -5.54 -27.30 -20.78
N LEU A 5 -5.92 -27.54 -19.52
CA LEU A 5 -6.10 -26.48 -18.52
C LEU A 5 -4.78 -25.91 -18.01
N LEU A 6 -3.72 -26.73 -17.88
CA LEU A 6 -2.39 -26.25 -17.49
C LEU A 6 -1.71 -25.41 -18.58
N LEU A 7 -1.99 -25.69 -19.86
CA LEU A 7 -1.41 -24.95 -20.99
C LEU A 7 -2.02 -23.54 -21.15
N MET A 8 -3.25 -23.32 -20.69
CA MET A 8 -3.88 -21.99 -20.72
C MET A 8 -3.33 -21.03 -19.65
N ALA A 9 -2.67 -21.53 -18.60
CA ALA A 9 -2.02 -20.69 -17.60
C ALA A 9 -0.79 -19.94 -18.16
N PHE A 10 -0.13 -20.50 -19.18
CA PHE A 10 1.04 -19.89 -19.84
C PHE A 10 0.67 -18.93 -20.97
N LEU A 11 -0.59 -18.91 -21.40
CA LEU A 11 -1.10 -18.00 -22.44
C LEU A 11 -1.77 -16.75 -21.87
N LEU A 12 -1.90 -16.64 -20.54
CA LEU A 12 -2.31 -15.39 -19.92
C LEU A 12 -1.15 -14.39 -20.10
N PRO A 13 -1.34 -13.28 -20.83
CA PRO A 13 -0.33 -12.24 -20.83
C PRO A 13 -0.05 -11.84 -19.37
N PRO A 14 1.22 -11.68 -18.95
CA PRO A 14 1.53 -11.18 -17.62
C PRO A 14 0.73 -9.90 -17.42
N GLY A 15 -0.23 -9.96 -16.50
CA GLY A 15 -1.31 -9.01 -16.40
C GLY A 15 -0.80 -7.58 -16.33
N LEU A 16 -1.36 -6.74 -17.20
CA LEU A 16 -1.65 -5.32 -16.98
C LEU A 16 -1.05 -4.72 -15.69
N GLY A 17 0.15 -4.16 -15.81
CA GLY A 17 0.70 -3.09 -14.95
C GLY A 17 0.33 -3.14 -13.47
N HIS A 18 0.51 -4.28 -12.80
CA HIS A 18 0.40 -4.32 -11.36
C HIS A 18 1.62 -3.64 -10.75
N GLU A 19 1.37 -2.63 -9.92
CA GLU A 19 2.40 -1.97 -9.11
C GLU A 19 2.94 -3.00 -8.11
N GLU A 20 4.06 -3.63 -8.47
CA GLU A 20 4.72 -4.66 -7.68
C GLU A 20 5.78 -4.04 -6.76
N ILE A 21 5.93 -4.60 -5.56
CA ILE A 21 7.08 -4.29 -4.69
C ILE A 21 8.37 -4.79 -5.36
N ILE A 22 9.19 -3.88 -5.85
CA ILE A 22 10.48 -4.22 -6.51
C ILE A 22 11.38 -5.02 -5.56
N GLY A 23 11.75 -6.23 -5.98
CA GLY A 23 12.59 -7.15 -5.19
C GLY A 23 11.86 -7.79 -4.00
N GLY A 24 10.53 -7.71 -3.96
CA GLY A 24 9.68 -8.32 -2.95
C GLY A 24 9.43 -9.81 -3.18
N HIS A 25 8.52 -10.35 -2.38
CA HIS A 25 7.92 -11.66 -2.56
C HIS A 25 6.45 -11.59 -2.12
N GLU A 26 5.63 -12.52 -2.60
CA GLU A 26 4.24 -12.58 -2.22
C GLU A 26 4.09 -12.80 -0.70
N ALA A 27 3.28 -11.96 -0.06
CA ALA A 27 3.01 -12.11 1.36
C ALA A 27 2.09 -13.31 1.59
N LYS A 28 2.34 -14.08 2.66
CA LYS A 28 1.39 -15.12 3.11
C LYS A 28 -0.01 -14.50 3.26
N PRO A 29 -1.07 -15.13 2.73
CA PRO A 29 -2.43 -14.60 2.83
C PRO A 29 -2.80 -14.19 4.25
N HIS A 30 -3.36 -12.98 4.39
CA HIS A 30 -3.80 -12.39 5.65
C HIS A 30 -2.71 -12.21 6.74
N SER A 31 -1.42 -12.39 6.43
CA SER A 31 -0.31 -12.20 7.40
C SER A 31 -0.04 -10.73 7.76
N ARG A 32 -0.75 -9.79 7.11
CA ARG A 32 -0.67 -8.34 7.29
C ARG A 32 -2.08 -7.77 7.47
N PRO A 33 -2.81 -8.12 8.54
CA PRO A 33 -4.24 -7.79 8.68
C PRO A 33 -4.51 -6.29 8.84
N TYR A 34 -3.49 -5.49 9.13
CA TYR A 34 -3.54 -4.03 9.18
C TYR A 34 -3.42 -3.36 7.79
N MET A 35 -3.05 -4.10 6.75
CA MET A 35 -2.90 -3.55 5.40
C MET A 35 -4.28 -3.21 4.83
N ALA A 36 -4.46 -1.97 4.38
CA ALA A 36 -5.69 -1.50 3.74
C ALA A 36 -5.43 -1.09 2.30
N LEU A 37 -6.38 -1.41 1.41
CA LEU A 37 -6.43 -0.85 0.06
C LEU A 37 -7.29 0.43 0.11
N VAL A 38 -6.68 1.56 -0.21
CA VAL A 38 -7.37 2.86 -0.28
C VAL A 38 -7.69 3.14 -1.74
N GLN A 39 -8.98 3.09 -2.10
CA GLN A 39 -9.45 3.43 -3.44
C GLN A 39 -10.29 4.70 -3.42
N HIS A 40 -10.08 5.56 -4.40
CA HIS A 40 -10.94 6.71 -4.64
C HIS A 40 -10.99 7.01 -6.14
N LEU A 41 -12.03 7.73 -6.53
CA LEU A 41 -12.19 8.23 -7.89
C LEU A 41 -11.50 9.59 -8.00
N GLY A 42 -10.48 9.68 -8.84
CA GLY A 42 -9.86 10.95 -9.20
C GLY A 42 -10.29 11.41 -10.60
N GLU A 43 -9.79 12.57 -11.02
CA GLU A 43 -10.07 13.14 -12.35
C GLU A 43 -9.65 12.20 -13.49
N ASN A 44 -8.55 11.47 -13.29
CA ASN A 44 -8.00 10.51 -14.27
C ASN A 44 -8.36 9.05 -13.92
N GLY A 45 -9.56 8.84 -13.37
CA GLY A 45 -10.10 7.51 -13.07
C GLY A 45 -9.75 6.96 -11.68
N TRP A 46 -9.93 5.64 -11.52
CA TRP A 46 -9.70 4.96 -10.24
C TRP A 46 -8.24 5.01 -9.82
N LYS A 47 -8.07 5.37 -8.57
CA LYS A 47 -6.79 5.56 -7.94
C LYS A 47 -6.64 4.61 -6.76
N ARG A 48 -5.43 4.07 -6.57
CA ARG A 48 -5.14 3.08 -5.54
C ARG A 48 -3.92 3.49 -4.72
N CYS A 49 -4.03 3.33 -3.42
CA CYS A 49 -2.96 3.49 -2.45
C CYS A 49 -3.00 2.35 -1.43
N GLY A 50 -1.88 2.18 -0.74
CA GLY A 50 -1.85 1.47 0.53
C GLY A 50 -2.37 2.31 1.69
N GLY A 51 -2.64 1.63 2.79
CA GLY A 51 -3.00 2.25 4.05
C GLY A 51 -2.79 1.29 5.21
N VAL A 52 -2.94 1.82 6.42
CA VAL A 52 -2.72 1.10 7.67
C VAL A 52 -3.91 1.29 8.58
N LEU A 53 -4.58 0.20 8.94
CA LEU A 53 -5.61 0.21 9.98
C LEU A 53 -4.94 0.51 11.33
N ILE A 54 -5.16 1.71 11.88
CA ILE A 54 -4.58 2.17 13.15
C ILE A 54 -5.59 2.14 14.32
N GLN A 55 -6.88 2.05 14.00
CA GLN A 55 -8.00 1.82 14.91
C GLN A 55 -9.18 1.25 14.11
N LYS A 56 -10.21 0.70 14.78
CA LYS A 56 -11.36 0.02 14.15
C LYS A 56 -11.93 0.73 12.92
N ASP A 57 -12.03 2.05 12.98
CA ASP A 57 -12.64 2.88 11.93
C ASP A 57 -11.65 3.90 11.32
N PHE A 58 -10.35 3.72 11.56
CA PHE A 58 -9.32 4.67 11.12
C PHE A 58 -8.20 3.99 10.33
N VAL A 59 -8.05 4.42 9.08
CA VAL A 59 -6.93 4.05 8.20
C VAL A 59 -6.02 5.26 8.02
N LEU A 60 -4.73 5.08 8.33
CA LEU A 60 -3.67 6.03 8.03
C LEU A 60 -3.12 5.78 6.61
N THR A 61 -2.98 6.83 5.81
CA THR A 61 -2.42 6.78 4.45
C THR A 61 -1.64 8.06 4.14
N ALA A 62 -1.04 8.17 2.95
CA ALA A 62 -0.35 9.37 2.52
C ALA A 62 -1.36 10.42 2.01
N ALA A 63 -1.16 11.70 2.34
CA ALA A 63 -2.11 12.76 1.99
C ALA A 63 -2.25 12.93 0.46
N HIS A 64 -1.15 12.80 -0.28
CA HIS A 64 -1.16 12.88 -1.75
C HIS A 64 -1.94 11.73 -2.39
N CYS A 65 -2.30 10.70 -1.63
CA CYS A 65 -3.18 9.66 -2.15
C CYS A 65 -4.49 10.24 -2.63
N ARG A 66 -5.01 11.36 -2.12
CA ARG A 66 -6.26 11.97 -2.62
C ARG A 66 -6.14 12.56 -4.05
N GLY A 67 -4.93 12.77 -4.58
CA GLY A 67 -4.72 13.46 -5.87
C GLY A 67 -3.87 12.65 -6.86
N SER A 68 -2.61 12.36 -6.50
CA SER A 68 -1.64 11.64 -7.33
C SER A 68 -1.14 10.34 -6.67
N PRO A 69 -2.04 9.37 -6.40
CA PRO A 69 -1.70 8.08 -5.83
C PRO A 69 -1.03 7.17 -6.86
N GLN A 70 -0.02 6.43 -6.39
CA GLN A 70 0.64 5.34 -7.11
C GLN A 70 0.97 4.23 -6.10
N GLY A 71 0.49 3.02 -6.36
CA GLY A 71 0.91 1.76 -5.76
C GLY A 71 1.05 1.79 -4.26
N ASP A 72 2.30 1.68 -3.82
CA ASP A 72 2.65 1.52 -2.42
C ASP A 72 2.41 2.76 -1.57
N SER A 73 2.07 3.90 -2.17
CA SER A 73 1.82 5.17 -1.47
C SER A 73 0.85 4.96 -0.31
N GLY A 74 1.23 5.42 0.89
CA GLY A 74 0.45 5.25 2.12
C GLY A 74 0.58 3.88 2.79
N GLY A 75 1.18 2.89 2.14
CA GLY A 75 1.44 1.56 2.69
C GLY A 75 2.47 1.58 3.84
N PRO A 76 2.43 0.60 4.77
CA PRO A 76 3.24 0.60 5.99
C PRO A 76 4.68 0.11 5.79
N LEU A 77 5.63 0.82 6.43
CA LEU A 77 6.92 0.29 6.83
C LEU A 77 6.81 -0.28 8.25
N VAL A 78 6.94 -1.60 8.38
CA VAL A 78 6.78 -2.31 9.66
C VAL A 78 8.09 -2.90 10.14
N CYS A 79 8.49 -2.55 11.36
CA CYS A 79 9.63 -3.14 12.06
C CYS A 79 9.15 -3.67 13.41
N LYS A 80 9.51 -4.92 13.76
CA LYS A 80 9.12 -5.54 15.04
C LYS A 80 7.63 -5.40 15.38
N LYS A 81 6.75 -5.58 14.38
CA LYS A 81 5.28 -5.44 14.47
C LYS A 81 4.77 -4.01 14.76
N VAL A 82 5.64 -3.00 14.69
CA VAL A 82 5.26 -1.59 14.83
C VAL A 82 5.35 -0.89 13.47
N VAL A 83 4.36 -0.06 13.16
CA VAL A 83 4.39 0.80 11.97
C VAL A 83 5.24 2.01 12.26
N HIS A 84 6.41 2.08 11.64
CA HIS A 84 7.36 3.18 11.79
C HIS A 84 7.15 4.29 10.76
N GLY A 85 6.64 3.93 9.57
CA GLY A 85 6.42 4.88 8.50
C GLY A 85 5.32 4.49 7.54
N THR A 86 4.85 5.46 6.76
CA THR A 86 4.01 5.22 5.58
C THR A 86 4.78 5.63 4.33
N PHE A 87 4.75 4.82 3.27
CA PHE A 87 5.50 5.10 2.05
C PHE A 87 4.97 6.40 1.42
N SER A 88 5.87 7.33 1.13
CA SER A 88 5.52 8.64 0.59
C SER A 88 6.00 8.75 -0.86
N TYR A 89 7.28 8.54 -1.10
CA TYR A 89 7.87 8.76 -2.41
C TYR A 89 9.11 7.89 -2.63
N GLY A 90 9.38 7.54 -3.88
CA GLY A 90 10.60 6.85 -4.29
C GLY A 90 10.79 6.95 -5.80
N LYS A 91 12.01 6.68 -6.27
CA LYS A 91 12.27 6.59 -7.70
C LYS A 91 11.58 5.35 -8.27
N ALA A 92 10.96 5.48 -9.44
CA ALA A 92 10.21 4.40 -10.10
C ALA A 92 11.07 3.16 -10.42
N ASN A 93 12.39 3.33 -10.58
CA ASN A 93 13.33 2.24 -10.81
C ASN A 93 13.84 1.56 -9.53
N GLY A 94 13.26 1.88 -8.37
CA GLY A 94 13.59 1.25 -7.10
C GLY A 94 14.93 1.69 -6.49
N ILE A 95 15.66 2.61 -7.13
CA ILE A 95 16.94 3.10 -6.64
C ILE A 95 16.72 3.91 -5.34
N PRO A 96 17.38 3.55 -4.23
CA PRO A 96 17.29 4.30 -2.98
C PRO A 96 17.65 5.79 -3.13
N PRO A 97 17.14 6.66 -2.24
CA PRO A 97 16.33 6.33 -1.06
C PRO A 97 14.83 6.15 -1.36
N ARG A 98 14.17 5.33 -0.55
CA ARG A 98 12.70 5.33 -0.41
C ARG A 98 12.34 6.21 0.78
N ILE A 99 11.43 7.15 0.58
CA ILE A 99 11.05 8.15 1.57
C ILE A 99 9.72 7.76 2.21
N PHE A 100 9.71 7.77 3.54
CA PHE A 100 8.56 7.43 4.37
C PHE A 100 8.22 8.58 5.29
N THR A 101 6.93 8.81 5.53
CA THR A 101 6.48 9.69 6.60
C THR A 101 6.75 9.01 7.94
N GLN A 102 7.47 9.67 8.84
CA GLN A 102 7.78 9.12 10.17
C GLN A 102 6.56 9.16 11.09
N VAL A 103 5.93 8.02 11.36
CA VAL A 103 4.68 7.95 12.14
C VAL A 103 4.88 8.47 13.58
N SER A 104 6.03 8.18 14.21
CA SER A 104 6.32 8.59 15.58
C SER A 104 6.23 10.11 15.79
N HIS A 105 6.64 10.89 14.78
CA HIS A 105 6.58 12.35 14.84
C HIS A 105 5.13 12.87 14.95
N PHE A 106 4.19 12.20 14.29
CA PHE A 106 2.78 12.63 14.22
C PHE A 106 1.88 11.95 15.25
N LEU A 107 2.39 11.05 16.08
CA LEU A 107 1.57 10.31 17.07
C LEU A 107 0.69 11.22 17.97
N PRO A 108 1.17 12.37 18.50
CA PRO A 108 0.32 13.24 19.30
C PRO A 108 -0.87 13.79 18.51
N TRP A 109 -0.66 14.15 17.24
CA TRP A 109 -1.73 14.64 16.36
C TRP A 109 -2.71 13.51 16.01
N ILE A 110 -2.21 12.35 15.58
CA ILE A 110 -3.03 11.17 15.24
C ILE A 110 -3.95 10.82 16.42
N LYS A 111 -3.39 10.74 17.64
CA LYS A 111 -4.16 10.41 18.85
C LYS A 111 -5.22 11.47 19.19
N ARG A 112 -4.99 12.75 18.89
CA ARG A 112 -6.00 13.80 19.11
C ARG A 112 -7.12 13.67 18.09
N THR A 113 -6.80 13.50 16.81
CA THR A 113 -7.79 13.36 15.74
C THR A 113 -8.72 12.17 15.94
N MET A 114 -8.18 11.01 16.32
CA MET A 114 -9.01 9.80 16.56
C MET A 114 -9.92 9.91 17.79
N LYS A 115 -9.75 10.93 18.65
CA LYS A 115 -10.65 11.18 19.79
C LYS A 115 -11.75 12.20 19.48
N GLN A 116 -11.61 12.95 18.39
CA GLN A 116 -12.52 14.04 18.02
C GLN A 116 -13.62 13.60 17.05
N LEU A 117 -13.52 12.38 16.54
CA LEU A 117 -14.43 11.73 15.61
C LEU A 117 -15.04 10.51 16.30
#